data_AF-A0A3B3UKW7-F1
#
_entry.id   AF-A0A3B3UKW7-F1
#
_cell.length_a   1.000
_cell.length_b   1.000
_cell.length_c   1.000
_cell.angle_alpha   90.00
_cell.angle_beta   90.00
_cell.angle_gamma   90.00
#
_symmetry.space_group_name_H-M   'P 1'
#
loop_
_entity.id
_entity.type
_entity.pdbx_description
1 polymer ?
#
loop_
_entity_poly.entity_id
_entity_poly.type
_entity_poly.pdbx_seq_one_letter_code
_entity_poly.pdbx_strand_id
1 'polypeptide(L)'
;MGFLSCFSCASSEKQSVLHFRNPANNVGNSPLCCISSVNLRQFIGCAVREFTFLAKKPGCGGLLITTDACWGRCETWEKPVLESPFIESYQRVCTYNMTRMASVKLPNCKPNIDPIYTYPVALRCACGFCLTSTTECITSV
;
A
#
# COMPACT_ATOMS: atom_id res chain seq x y z
N MET A 1 36.78 26.11 20.49
CA MET A 1 36.48 25.41 21.77
C MET A 1 34.97 25.29 21.89
N GLY A 2 34.36 24.19 21.48
CA GLY A 2 33.87 23.12 22.39
C GLY A 2 32.33 23.15 22.36
N PHE A 3 31.55 22.07 22.42
CA PHE A 3 31.77 20.63 22.55
C PHE A 3 30.66 19.93 21.75
N LEU A 4 31.01 18.80 21.12
CA LEU A 4 30.07 17.76 20.73
C LEU A 4 29.28 17.32 21.98
N SER A 5 27.96 17.21 21.86
CA SER A 5 27.20 16.23 22.60
C SER A 5 26.30 15.47 21.62
N CYS A 6 26.84 14.35 21.13
CA CYS A 6 26.03 13.24 20.62
C CYS A 6 25.11 12.80 21.76
N PHE A 7 23.82 13.15 21.68
CA PHE A 7 22.81 12.37 22.38
C PHE A 7 22.65 11.06 21.60
N SER A 8 23.39 10.04 22.05
CA SER A 8 23.11 8.66 21.71
C SER A 8 21.66 8.34 22.06
N CYS A 9 20.79 8.20 21.07
CA CYS A 9 19.52 7.51 21.27
C CYS A 9 19.78 6.01 21.10
N ALA A 10 20.20 5.38 22.20
CA ALA A 10 20.02 3.95 22.36
C ALA A 10 18.52 3.73 22.64
N SER A 11 17.77 3.24 21.66
CA SER A 11 16.47 2.62 21.90
C SER A 11 16.40 1.31 21.14
N SER A 12 16.61 0.24 21.90
CA SER A 12 16.29 -1.13 21.53
C SER A 12 14.77 -1.26 21.49
N GLU A 13 14.16 -1.30 20.30
CA GLU A 13 12.86 -1.95 20.08
C GLU A 13 12.63 -2.13 18.57
N LYS A 14 12.78 -3.39 18.11
CA LYS A 14 12.38 -3.95 16.81
C LYS A 14 11.81 -2.95 15.78
N GLN A 15 12.69 -2.17 15.16
CA GLN A 15 12.35 -1.38 13.99
C GLN A 15 12.50 -2.31 12.77
N SER A 16 11.39 -2.74 12.17
CA SER A 16 11.41 -3.30 10.82
C SER A 16 11.90 -2.20 9.88
N VAL A 17 13.19 -2.23 9.54
CA VAL A 17 13.80 -1.31 8.58
C VAL A 17 13.15 -1.58 7.22
N LEU A 18 12.23 -0.72 6.81
CA LEU A 18 11.65 -0.75 5.46
C LEU A 18 12.74 -0.34 4.48
N HIS A 19 13.21 -1.30 3.67
CA HIS A 19 14.03 -1.01 2.51
C HIS A 19 13.17 -0.33 1.43
N PHE A 20 13.19 1.00 1.37
CA PHE A 20 12.80 1.72 0.17
C PHE A 20 13.86 1.47 -0.91
N ARG A 21 13.56 0.65 -1.92
CA ARG A 21 14.34 0.63 -3.16
C ARG A 21 14.06 1.93 -3.91
N ASN A 22 14.94 2.92 -3.75
CA ASN A 22 14.90 4.14 -4.54
C ASN A 22 15.58 3.87 -5.90
N PRO A 23 14.92 4.00 -7.06
CA PRO A 23 15.57 3.91 -8.36
C PRO A 23 16.15 5.28 -8.72
N ALA A 24 17.21 5.69 -8.05
CA ALA A 24 17.96 6.89 -8.43
C ALA A 24 19.46 6.55 -8.50
N ASN A 25 19.92 6.40 -9.74
CA ASN A 25 21.32 6.16 -10.08
C ASN A 25 22.12 7.46 -9.88
N ASN A 26 23.05 7.45 -8.92
CA ASN A 26 24.32 8.18 -8.78
C ASN A 26 24.46 9.67 -9.20
N VAL A 27 24.82 10.52 -8.24
CA VAL A 27 26.12 11.25 -8.08
C VAL A 27 25.88 12.55 -7.28
N GLY A 28 26.59 12.73 -6.16
CA GLY A 28 26.84 14.06 -5.56
C GLY A 28 26.52 14.20 -4.08
N ASN A 29 27.55 14.47 -3.27
CA ASN A 29 27.53 14.84 -1.85
C ASN A 29 26.36 15.76 -1.45
N SER A 30 25.48 15.31 -0.54
CA SER A 30 24.55 16.13 0.23
C SER A 30 24.09 15.35 1.48
N PRO A 31 23.86 16.03 2.62
CA PRO A 31 23.89 15.41 3.95
C PRO A 31 22.77 14.39 4.09
N LEU A 32 23.07 13.31 4.84
CA LEU A 32 22.14 12.29 5.33
C LEU A 32 20.72 12.83 5.41
N CYS A 33 19.92 12.53 4.39
CA CYS A 33 18.49 12.79 4.43
C CYS A 33 17.99 11.97 5.62
N CYS A 34 17.52 12.65 6.66
CA CYS A 34 16.98 11.99 7.85
C CYS A 34 15.96 10.96 7.37
N ILE A 35 16.25 9.67 7.56
CA ILE A 35 15.26 8.62 7.38
C ILE A 35 14.31 8.81 8.58
N SER A 36 13.36 9.72 8.44
CA SER A 36 12.29 9.88 9.41
C SER A 36 11.50 8.57 9.43
N SER A 37 11.44 7.91 10.57
CA SER A 37 10.57 6.77 10.77
C SER A 37 9.12 7.23 10.61
N VAL A 38 8.49 6.86 9.49
CA VAL A 38 7.09 7.20 9.23
C VAL A 38 6.21 6.35 10.14
N ASN A 39 5.45 6.99 11.02
CA ASN A 39 4.47 6.29 11.84
C ASN A 39 3.31 5.83 10.94
N LEU A 40 3.29 4.54 10.62
CA LEU A 40 2.30 3.95 9.73
C LEU A 40 0.86 4.14 10.24
N ARG A 41 0.62 4.28 11.55
CA ARG A 41 -0.74 4.48 12.08
C ARG A 41 -1.29 5.87 11.78
N GLN A 42 -0.42 6.86 11.62
CA GLN A 42 -0.79 8.26 11.39
C GLN A 42 -0.51 8.72 9.94
N PHE A 43 -0.06 7.81 9.08
CA PHE A 43 0.26 8.14 7.71
C PHE A 43 -1.01 8.53 6.93
N ILE A 44 -1.07 9.81 6.52
CA ILE A 44 -2.02 10.32 5.54
C ILE A 44 -1.32 10.38 4.20
N GLY A 45 -1.83 9.63 3.24
CA GLY A 45 -1.24 9.39 1.94
C GLY A 45 -1.59 8.00 1.42
N CYS A 46 -1.27 7.74 0.16
CA CYS A 46 -1.50 6.46 -0.50
C CYS A 46 -0.22 6.01 -1.18
N ALA A 47 0.28 4.83 -0.83
CA ALA A 47 1.59 4.33 -1.26
C ALA A 47 1.53 2.85 -1.66
N VAL A 48 2.49 2.46 -2.50
CA VAL A 48 2.73 1.05 -2.84
C VAL A 48 3.47 0.39 -1.68
N ARG A 49 2.98 -0.76 -1.21
CA ARG A 49 3.60 -1.56 -0.15
C ARG A 49 3.44 -3.04 -0.40
N GLU A 50 4.38 -3.81 0.14
CA GLU A 50 4.30 -5.26 0.13
C GLU A 50 3.14 -5.75 1.00
N PHE A 51 2.34 -6.65 0.43
CA PHE A 51 1.21 -7.29 1.08
C PHE A 51 1.22 -8.79 0.75
N THR A 52 0.92 -9.61 1.76
CA THR A 52 0.86 -11.06 1.59
C THR A 52 -0.58 -11.54 1.77
N PHE A 53 -1.08 -12.31 0.81
CA PHE A 53 -2.43 -12.88 0.85
C PHE A 53 -2.43 -14.35 0.47
N LEU A 54 -3.47 -15.06 0.89
CA LEU A 54 -3.66 -16.47 0.58
C LEU A 54 -4.52 -16.61 -0.69
N ALA A 55 -3.87 -16.90 -1.82
CA ALA A 55 -4.56 -17.19 -3.06
C ALA A 55 -5.24 -18.56 -2.99
N LYS A 56 -6.53 -18.59 -3.35
CA LYS A 56 -7.36 -19.80 -3.35
C LYS A 56 -8.20 -19.85 -4.62
N LYS A 57 -8.30 -21.05 -5.18
CA LYS A 57 -9.19 -21.40 -6.30
C LYS A 57 -9.91 -22.70 -5.95
N PRO A 58 -11.22 -22.82 -6.21
CA PRO A 58 -11.94 -24.07 -5.94
C PRO A 58 -11.28 -25.24 -6.67
N GLY A 59 -11.00 -26.32 -5.95
CA GLY A 59 -10.35 -27.52 -6.50
C GLY A 59 -8.81 -27.49 -6.53
N CYS A 60 -8.17 -26.45 -6.00
CA CYS A 60 -6.72 -26.36 -5.80
C CYS A 60 -6.36 -26.14 -4.33
N GLY A 61 -5.10 -26.42 -3.97
CA GLY A 61 -4.49 -25.98 -2.72
C GLY A 61 -4.27 -24.46 -2.69
N GLY A 62 -4.27 -23.88 -1.49
CA GLY A 62 -3.96 -22.46 -1.30
C GLY A 62 -2.46 -22.18 -1.38
N LEU A 63 -2.10 -20.96 -1.81
CA LEU A 63 -0.71 -20.50 -1.87
C LEU A 63 -0.60 -19.09 -1.28
N LEU A 64 0.34 -18.87 -0.35
CA LEU A 64 0.66 -17.53 0.13
C LEU A 64 1.47 -16.79 -0.94
N ILE A 65 0.98 -15.63 -1.35
CA ILE A 65 1.60 -14.78 -2.36
C ILE A 65 1.94 -13.45 -1.72
N THR A 66 3.19 -13.02 -1.87
CA THR A 66 3.66 -11.69 -1.49
C THR A 66 3.75 -10.83 -2.73
N THR A 67 3.06 -9.69 -2.75
CA THR A 67 2.97 -8.79 -3.90
C THR A 67 2.91 -7.33 -3.45
N ASP A 68 3.25 -6.42 -4.35
CA ASP A 68 3.01 -5.00 -4.15
C ASP A 68 1.51 -4.67 -4.31
N ALA A 69 0.97 -3.94 -3.33
CA ALA A 69 -0.43 -3.52 -3.25
C ALA A 69 -0.53 -2.07 -2.74
N CYS A 70 -1.71 -1.46 -2.90
CA CYS A 70 -1.96 -0.10 -2.42
C CYS A 70 -2.39 -0.07 -0.96
N TRP A 71 -1.78 0.83 -0.18
CA TRP A 71 -2.08 0.99 1.23
C TRP A 71 -1.94 2.45 1.67
N GLY A 72 -2.82 2.88 2.58
CA GLY A 72 -2.78 4.21 3.20
C GLY A 72 -4.16 4.77 3.52
N ARG A 73 -4.20 6.05 3.88
CA ARG A 73 -5.43 6.80 4.20
C ARG A 73 -5.45 8.10 3.41
N CYS A 74 -6.57 8.36 2.75
CA CYS A 74 -6.76 9.59 1.99
C CYS A 74 -7.53 10.62 2.79
N GLU A 75 -7.28 11.90 2.51
CA GLU A 75 -8.06 12.99 3.07
C GLU A 75 -9.47 12.99 2.49
N THR A 76 -10.45 13.13 3.38
CA THR A 76 -11.87 13.24 3.04
C THR A 76 -12.49 14.34 3.87
N TRP A 77 -13.51 14.99 3.33
CA TRP A 77 -14.26 16.01 4.06
C TRP A 77 -15.73 15.96 3.67
N GLU A 78 -16.57 16.46 4.57
CA GLU A 78 -17.99 16.68 4.34
C GLU A 78 -18.31 18.09 4.83
N LYS A 79 -18.98 18.86 3.98
CA LYS A 79 -19.31 20.25 4.22
C LYS A 79 -20.83 20.39 4.26
N PRO A 80 -21.41 20.83 5.37
CA PRO A 80 -22.82 21.18 5.42
C PRO A 80 -23.11 22.34 4.47
N VAL A 81 -24.20 22.24 3.72
CA VAL A 81 -24.70 23.29 2.81
C VAL A 81 -26.18 23.57 3.11
N LEU A 82 -26.65 24.79 2.82
CA LEU A 82 -28.03 25.19 3.12
C LEU A 82 -29.06 24.61 2.15
N GLU A 83 -28.63 24.33 0.93
CA GLU A 83 -29.47 23.78 -0.14
C GLU A 83 -29.40 22.26 -0.14
N SER A 84 -30.53 21.61 -0.46
CA SER A 84 -30.58 20.15 -0.61
C SER A 84 -29.53 19.68 -1.62
N PRO A 85 -28.70 18.66 -1.33
CA PRO A 85 -28.89 17.61 -0.32
C PRO A 85 -28.30 17.89 1.08
N PHE A 86 -28.06 19.16 1.44
CA PHE A 86 -27.56 19.63 2.74
C PHE A 86 -26.13 19.23 3.11
N ILE A 87 -25.51 18.33 2.35
CA ILE A 87 -24.12 17.88 2.53
C ILE A 87 -23.43 17.82 1.17
N GLU A 88 -22.31 18.52 1.05
CA GLU A 88 -21.34 18.36 -0.03
C GLU A 88 -20.19 17.48 0.48
N SER A 89 -19.93 16.35 -0.18
CA SER A 89 -18.92 15.39 0.29
C SER A 89 -17.78 15.21 -0.70
N TYR A 90 -16.57 15.06 -0.16
CA TYR A 90 -15.37 14.71 -0.89
C TYR A 90 -14.78 13.45 -0.28
N GLN A 91 -15.14 12.32 -0.87
CA GLN A 91 -14.74 10.99 -0.41
C GLN A 91 -13.74 10.39 -1.39
N ARG A 92 -12.53 10.10 -0.89
CA ARG A 92 -11.42 9.52 -1.66
C ARG A 92 -10.91 8.31 -0.91
N VAL A 93 -10.52 7.28 -1.66
CA VAL A 93 -9.93 6.06 -1.14
C VAL A 93 -8.54 5.85 -1.73
N CYS A 94 -7.69 5.13 -1.01
CA CYS A 94 -6.40 4.71 -1.54
C CYS A 94 -6.64 3.54 -2.49
N THR A 95 -6.40 3.76 -3.78
CA THR A 95 -6.67 2.77 -4.83
C THR A 95 -5.52 2.67 -5.82
N TYR A 96 -5.57 1.62 -6.64
CA TYR A 96 -4.64 1.39 -7.73
C TYR A 96 -4.80 2.47 -8.80
N ASN A 97 -3.71 3.16 -9.11
CA ASN A 97 -3.66 4.10 -10.23
C ASN A 97 -3.06 3.44 -11.48
N MET A 98 -2.05 2.59 -11.29
CA MET A 98 -1.42 1.81 -12.36
C MET A 98 -1.11 0.41 -11.86
N THR A 99 -1.51 -0.60 -12.62
CA THR A 99 -1.34 -2.02 -12.27
C THR A 99 -0.70 -2.81 -13.39
N ARG A 100 -0.14 -3.97 -13.03
CA ARG A 100 0.24 -5.03 -13.96
C ARG A 100 -0.35 -6.34 -13.48
N MET A 101 -0.85 -7.17 -14.40
CA MET A 101 -1.30 -8.51 -14.04
C MET A 101 -0.10 -9.47 -13.93
N ALA A 102 -0.07 -10.26 -12.86
CA ALA A 102 0.86 -11.34 -12.64
C ALA A 102 0.10 -12.66 -12.42
N SER A 103 0.75 -13.79 -12.71
CA SER A 103 0.13 -15.11 -12.60
C SER A 103 1.06 -16.09 -11.90
N VAL A 104 0.48 -17.00 -11.11
CA VAL A 104 1.18 -18.09 -10.43
C VAL A 104 0.43 -19.41 -10.63
N LYS A 105 1.13 -20.53 -10.39
CA LYS A 105 0.54 -21.86 -10.42
C LYS A 105 0.20 -22.31 -8.99
N LEU A 106 -1.06 -22.61 -8.73
CA LEU A 106 -1.51 -23.14 -7.44
C LEU A 106 -1.11 -24.62 -7.27
N PRO A 107 -0.75 -25.06 -6.06
CA PRO A 107 -0.42 -26.45 -5.77
C PRO A 107 -1.67 -27.33 -5.69
N ASN A 108 -1.50 -28.66 -5.82
CA ASN A 108 -2.51 -29.68 -5.50
C ASN A 108 -3.88 -29.47 -6.19
N CYS A 109 -3.88 -29.09 -7.46
CA CYS A 109 -5.12 -28.98 -8.24
C CYS A 109 -5.64 -30.34 -8.68
N LYS A 110 -6.97 -30.50 -8.67
CA LYS A 110 -7.66 -31.66 -9.26
C LYS A 110 -7.42 -31.73 -10.78
N PRO A 111 -7.53 -32.93 -11.39
CA PRO A 111 -7.53 -33.06 -12.84
C PRO A 111 -8.60 -32.17 -13.48
N ASN A 112 -8.31 -31.57 -14.63
CA ASN A 112 -9.18 -30.64 -15.38
C ASN A 112 -9.45 -29.27 -14.73
N ILE A 113 -8.80 -28.95 -13.61
CA ILE A 113 -8.81 -27.59 -13.05
C ILE A 113 -7.57 -26.84 -13.56
N ASP A 114 -7.77 -25.67 -14.15
CA ASP A 114 -6.67 -24.78 -14.52
C ASP A 114 -5.94 -24.31 -13.24
N PRO A 115 -4.64 -24.60 -13.08
CA PRO A 115 -3.90 -24.23 -11.87
C PRO A 115 -3.46 -22.77 -11.86
N ILE A 116 -3.68 -22.00 -12.93
CA ILE A 116 -3.24 -20.61 -13.01
C ILE A 116 -4.16 -19.70 -12.19
N TYR A 117 -3.54 -18.84 -11.39
CA TYR A 117 -4.17 -17.79 -10.61
C TYR A 117 -3.54 -16.45 -10.97
N THR A 118 -4.35 -15.49 -11.40
CA THR A 118 -3.92 -14.18 -11.90
C THR A 118 -4.38 -13.08 -10.95
N TYR A 119 -3.49 -12.15 -10.61
CA TYR A 119 -3.74 -11.07 -9.64
C TYR A 119 -3.07 -9.76 -10.06
N PRO A 120 -3.58 -8.61 -9.59
CA PRO A 120 -2.97 -7.31 -9.88
C PRO A 120 -1.77 -7.04 -8.96
N VAL A 121 -0.73 -6.44 -9.53
CA VAL A 121 0.43 -5.89 -8.83
C VAL A 121 0.38 -4.37 -8.94
N ALA A 122 0.49 -3.66 -7.81
CA ALA A 122 0.51 -2.20 -7.80
C ALA A 122 1.83 -1.66 -8.35
N LEU A 123 1.75 -0.88 -9.42
CA LEU A 123 2.89 -0.07 -9.89
C LEU A 123 2.83 1.34 -9.31
N ARG A 124 1.62 1.90 -9.21
CA ARG A 124 1.36 3.21 -8.62
C ARG A 124 0.01 3.22 -7.90
N CYS A 125 -0.05 3.96 -6.80
CA CYS A 125 -1.25 4.16 -5.99
C CYS A 125 -1.61 5.64 -5.91
N ALA A 126 -2.89 5.95 -5.76
CA ALA A 126 -3.37 7.33 -5.62
C ALA A 126 -4.65 7.42 -4.78
N CYS A 127 -4.90 8.62 -4.25
CA CYS A 127 -6.17 8.97 -3.64
C CYS A 127 -7.18 9.38 -4.72
N GLY A 128 -8.12 8.48 -4.99
CA GLY A 128 -9.11 8.62 -6.06
C GLY A 128 -10.51 8.20 -5.60
N PHE A 129 -11.46 8.30 -6.52
CA PHE A 129 -12.77 7.68 -6.32
C PHE A 129 -12.64 6.16 -6.41
N CYS A 130 -13.46 5.45 -5.64
CA CYS A 130 -13.56 4.01 -5.78
C CYS A 130 -14.36 3.68 -7.05
N LEU A 131 -13.73 3.05 -8.03
CA LEU A 131 -14.37 2.65 -9.28
C LEU A 131 -15.02 1.28 -9.12
N THR A 132 -16.35 1.26 -9.02
CA THR A 132 -17.15 0.03 -8.89
C THR A 132 -17.07 -0.90 -10.11
N SER A 133 -16.58 -0.42 -11.24
CA SER A 133 -16.36 -1.22 -12.45
C SER A 133 -15.23 -2.23 -12.30
N THR A 134 -14.22 -1.95 -11.46
CA THR A 134 -13.02 -2.78 -11.31
C THR A 134 -12.70 -3.14 -9.86
N THR A 135 -13.39 -2.53 -8.90
CA THR A 135 -13.07 -2.64 -7.48
C THR A 135 -14.34 -2.66 -6.66
N GLU A 136 -14.45 -3.64 -5.77
CA GLU A 136 -15.55 -3.68 -4.81
C GLU A 136 -15.33 -2.60 -3.74
N CYS A 137 -16.24 -1.65 -3.71
CA CYS A 137 -16.19 -0.52 -2.78
C CYS A 137 -16.99 -0.88 -1.53
N ILE A 138 -16.29 -1.36 -0.50
CA ILE A 138 -16.89 -1.73 0.78
C ILE A 138 -16.48 -0.73 1.86
N THR A 139 -17.41 -0.38 2.74
CA THR A 139 -17.11 0.35 3.98
C THR A 139 -16.70 -0.65 5.05
N SER A 140 -15.61 -0.40 5.77
CA SER A 140 -15.25 -1.20 6.95
C SER A 140 -16.34 -1.06 8.01
N VAL A 141 -17.06 -2.16 8.26
CA VAL A 141 -18.06 -2.30 9.34
C VAL A 141 -17.41 -2.61 10.68
#